data_AF-A0A3C2EB44-F1
#
_entry.id   AF-A0A3C2EB44-F1
#
_cell.length_a   1.000
_cell.length_b   1.000
_cell.length_c   1.000
_cell.angle_alpha   90.00
_cell.angle_beta   90.00
_cell.angle_gamma   90.00
#
_symmetry.space_group_name_H-M   'P 1'
#
loop_
_entity.id
_entity.type
_entity.pdbx_description
1 polymer ?
#
loop_
_entity_poly.entity_id
_entity_poly.type
_entity_poly.pdbx_seq_one_letter_code
_entity_poly.pdbx_strand_id
1 'polypeptide(L)' 'LFRSQRIEDLFPFKSLNHEKLVGDKEGLESVRVNQQYRIEFYSKIRGEEPDIITICSIIELSKHYK' A
#
# COMPACT_ATOMS: atom_id res chain seq x y z
N LEU A 1 -0.97 14.11 -12.04
CA LEU A 1 -0.79 13.51 -10.70
C LEU A 1 -2.04 12.70 -10.40
N PHE A 2 -1.92 11.38 -10.28
CA PHE A 2 -3.03 10.54 -9.87
C PHE A 2 -3.15 10.63 -8.34
N ARG A 3 -4.31 11.03 -7.84
CA ARG A 3 -4.57 11.15 -6.40
C ARG A 3 -5.68 10.16 -6.08
N SER A 4 -5.31 9.07 -5.43
CA SER A 4 -6.26 8.13 -4.82
C SER A 4 -6.73 8.72 -3.50
N GLN A 5 -8.02 8.59 -3.21
CA GLN A 5 -8.62 9.05 -1.96
C GLN A 5 -8.71 7.88 -0.99
N ARG A 6 -8.99 6.67 -1.50
CA ARG A 6 -9.13 5.44 -0.72
C ARG A 6 -8.30 4.29 -1.31
N ILE A 7 -8.04 3.27 -0.50
CA ILE A 7 -7.12 2.17 -0.82
C ILE A 7 -7.74 1.28 -1.90
N GLU A 8 -9.06 1.20 -1.90
CA GLU A 8 -9.87 0.53 -2.91
C GLU A 8 -9.63 1.13 -4.30
N ASP A 9 -9.24 2.41 -4.39
CA ASP A 9 -8.90 3.05 -5.67
C ASP A 9 -7.61 2.44 -6.27
N LEU A 10 -6.81 1.73 -5.47
CA LEU A 10 -5.63 0.99 -5.95
C LEU A 10 -5.98 -0.38 -6.52
N PHE A 11 -7.13 -0.97 -6.15
CA PHE A 11 -7.48 -2.34 -6.54
C PHE A 11 -7.66 -2.53 -8.05
N PRO A 12 -8.19 -1.57 -8.83
CA PRO A 12 -8.22 -1.68 -10.29
C PRO A 12 -6.83 -1.77 -10.92
N PHE A 13 -5.80 -1.24 -10.26
CA PHE A 13 -4.42 -1.29 -10.74
C PHE A 13 -3.78 -2.63 -10.38
N LYS A 14 -4.14 -3.67 -11.15
CA LYS A 14 -3.62 -5.03 -10.97
C LYS A 14 -2.08 -5.12 -10.95
N SER A 15 -1.40 -4.18 -11.63
CA SER A 15 0.06 -4.09 -11.62
C SER A 15 0.63 -3.80 -10.22
N LEU A 16 -0.04 -2.96 -9.43
CA LEU A 16 0.33 -2.64 -8.05
C LEU A 16 0.18 -3.85 -7.13
N ASN A 17 -0.73 -4.78 -7.43
CA ASN A 17 -0.93 -6.00 -6.65
C ASN A 17 -0.93 -5.75 -5.14
N HIS A 18 -1.84 -4.88 -4.71
CA HIS A 18 -2.01 -4.51 -3.31
C HIS A 18 -2.25 -5.74 -2.44
N GLU A 19 -1.63 -5.76 -1.26
CA GLU A 19 -1.70 -6.87 -0.31
C GLU A 19 -1.66 -6.32 1.13
N LYS A 20 -2.55 -6.83 1.99
CA LYS A 20 -2.42 -6.66 3.45
C LYS A 20 -1.53 -7.77 3.98
N LEU A 21 -0.44 -7.40 4.66
CA LEU A 21 0.52 -8.35 5.19
C LEU A 21 -0.01 -8.99 6.49
N VAL A 22 0.44 -10.21 6.75
CA VAL A 22 0.03 -11.04 7.90
C VAL A 22 1.25 -11.56 8.65
N GLY A 23 1.05 -12.09 9.86
CA GLY A 23 2.13 -12.66 10.67
C GLY A 23 2.96 -11.59 11.36
N ASP A 24 4.28 -11.66 11.23
CA ASP A 24 5.23 -10.71 11.85
C ASP A 24 5.09 -9.29 11.29
N LYS A 25 4.56 -9.16 10.08
CA LYS A 25 4.27 -7.88 9.40
C LYS A 25 2.79 -7.48 9.45
N GLU A 26 1.99 -8.04 10.37
CA GLU A 26 0.58 -7.68 10.50
C GLU A 26 0.40 -6.17 10.74
N GLY A 27 -0.57 -5.58 10.05
CA GLY A 27 -0.85 -4.14 10.08
C GLY A 27 -0.11 -3.31 9.02
N LEU A 28 0.83 -3.91 8.29
CA LEU A 28 1.43 -3.33 7.10
C LEU A 28 0.65 -3.70 5.83
N GLU A 29 0.79 -2.85 4.83
CA GLU A 29 0.30 -3.06 3.47
C GLU A 29 1.47 -3.02 2.50
N SER A 30 1.31 -3.69 1.35
CA SER A 30 2.36 -3.77 0.34
C SER A 30 1.84 -3.50 -1.06
N VAL A 31 2.59 -2.75 -1.86
CA VAL A 31 2.36 -2.58 -3.31
C VAL A 31 3.62 -2.88 -4.10
N ARG A 32 3.45 -3.48 -5.28
CA ARG A 32 4.50 -3.81 -6.23
C ARG A 32 4.96 -2.56 -6.99
N VAL A 33 6.27 -2.35 -7.02
CA VAL A 33 6.92 -1.33 -7.86
C VAL A 33 7.29 -1.93 -9.21
N ASN A 34 7.94 -3.09 -9.18
CA ASN A 34 8.28 -3.86 -10.37
C ASN A 34 8.36 -5.36 -10.01
N GLN A 35 8.90 -6.19 -10.90
CA GLN A 35 8.99 -7.63 -10.66
C GLN A 35 9.88 -8.00 -9.47
N GLN A 36 10.76 -7.10 -9.01
CA GLN A 36 11.72 -7.37 -7.95
C GLN A 36 11.35 -6.68 -6.64
N TYR A 37 10.80 -5.45 -6.69
CA TYR A 37 10.65 -4.61 -5.51
C TYR A 37 9.20 -4.35 -5.12
N ARG A 38 8.96 -4.29 -3.81
CA ARG A 38 7.70 -3.89 -3.20
C ARG A 38 7.94 -2.78 -2.18
N ILE A 39 6.96 -1.90 -2.04
CA ILE A 39 6.90 -0.88 -1.00
C ILE A 39 5.99 -1.42 0.11
N GLU A 40 6.48 -1.42 1.33
CA GLU A 40 5.69 -1.72 2.53
C GLU A 40 5.40 -0.43 3.31
N PHE A 41 4.15 -0.26 3.75
CA PHE A 41 3.68 0.98 4.36
C PHE A 41 2.54 0.74 5.35
N TYR A 42 2.35 1.71 6.25
CA TYR A 42 1.14 1.81 7.06
C TYR A 42 0.16 2.79 6.41
N SER A 43 -1.11 2.42 6.36
CA SER A 43 -2.19 3.32 6.02
C SER A 43 -3.07 3.57 7.24
N LYS A 44 -3.68 4.75 7.33
CA LYS A 44 -4.73 5.04 8.30
C LYS A 44 -5.86 5.78 7.61
N ILE A 45 -7.07 5.35 7.91
CA ILE A 45 -8.30 6.09 7.62
C ILE A 45 -8.43 7.16 8.72
N ARG A 46 -8.53 8.44 8.35
CA ARG A 46 -8.73 9.52 9.32
C ARG A 46 -9.93 10.39 8.95
N GLY A 47 -10.95 10.39 9.82
CA GLY A 47 -11.94 11.48 9.99
C GLY A 47 -12.93 11.72 8.84
N GLU A 48 -13.96 12.54 9.13
CA GLU A 48 -15.11 12.83 8.24
C GLU A 48 -14.71 13.31 6.84
N GLU A 49 -15.62 13.03 5.89
CA GLU A 49 -15.41 13.05 4.44
C GLU A 49 -14.46 14.11 3.86
N PRO A 50 -13.74 13.74 2.77
CA PRO A 50 -13.65 12.40 2.20
C PRO A 50 -12.79 11.49 3.07
N ASP A 51 -13.05 10.18 3.04
CA ASP A 51 -12.20 9.16 3.68
C ASP A 51 -10.78 9.24 3.11
N ILE A 52 -9.92 10.12 3.66
CA ILE A 52 -8.55 10.29 3.17
C ILE A 52 -7.72 9.16 3.74
N ILE A 53 -7.24 8.29 2.85
CA ILE A 53 -6.21 7.32 3.22
C ILE A 53 -4.85 7.98 3.12
N THR A 54 -4.23 8.14 4.28
CA THR A 54 -2.87 8.68 4.38
C THR A 54 -1.87 7.54 4.46
N ILE A 55 -1.00 7.43 3.47
CA ILE A 55 0.22 6.63 3.56
C ILE A 55 1.14 7.34 4.54
N CYS A 56 1.24 6.81 5.76
CA CYS A 56 1.89 7.51 6.87
C CYS A 56 3.42 7.44 6.79
N SER A 57 3.96 6.36 6.20
CA SER A 57 5.40 6.18 5.97
C SER A 57 5.66 5.01 5.03
N ILE A 58 6.72 5.13 4.21
CA ILE A 58 7.33 3.99 3.50
C ILE A 58 8.37 3.40 4.44
N ILE A 59 8.20 2.13 4.78
CA ILE A 59 9.05 1.44 5.75
C ILE A 59 10.22 0.76 5.04
N GLU A 60 9.94 0.07 3.94
CA GLU A 60 10.93 -0.75 3.27
C GLU A 60 10.66 -0.84 1.75
N LEU A 61 11.75 -0.87 0.97
CA LEU A 61 11.75 -1.31 -0.43
C LEU A 61 12.36 -2.71 -0.50
N SER A 62 11.52 -3.73 -0.35
CA SER A 62 11.99 -5.11 -0.20
C SER A 62 12.09 -5.83 -1.55
N LYS A 63 13.10 -6.70 -1.71
CA LYS A 63 13.22 -7.56 -2.89
C LYS A 63 12.40 -8.84 -2.66
N HIS A 64 11.31 -9.01 -3.40
CA HIS A 64 10.38 -10.13 -3.21
C HIS A 64 10.78 -11.38 -4.03
N TYR A 65 11.57 -11.23 -5.09
CA TYR A 65 11.98 -12.33 -5.97
C TYR A 65 13.51 -12.35 -6.13
N LYS A 66 14.13 -13.54 -6.15
CA LYS A 66 15.58 -13.70 -6.34
C LYS A 66 15.99 -13.48 -7.79
#